data_AF-A0A3D1P3P8-F1
#
_entry.id   AF-A0A3D1P3P8-F1
#
_cell.length_a   1.000
_cell.length_b   1.000
_cell.length_c   1.000
_cell.angle_alpha   90.00
_cell.angle_beta   90.00
_cell.angle_gamma   90.00
#
_symmetry.space_group_name_H-M   'P 1'
#
loop_
_entity.id
_entity.type
_entity.pdbx_description
1 polymer ?
#
loop_
_entity_poly.entity_id
_entity_poly.type
_entity_poly.pdbx_seq_one_letter_code
_entity_poly.pdbx_strand_id
1 'polypeptide(L)'
;MSIEININVNDTAASTHEIGGNALESASTAGLRTDFNELMSQMGDEIKPFPRARLGGYMSHFKLVFEINPGPDARLISIVSPLAAQTVAWSDPFIYEGPERQHEVEVPLPTGSKLSSKVRESDFIERPEGFFEVGKETMWLQILNLDARMDSEIGPIRIILGETLLREHPDVFRPSLGVAQALGSSGFPASLYFNPYALIETPLGTFRAIHGTLSYGRVTNFPPIGTPVSISKCIPLENVDHLRSLMKEGAVLESLEDDAVESIGRIIALSHPIDMEIQLEGEDIYNFVEDCIARKYVNLQTQA
;
A
#
# COMPACT_ATOMS: atom_id res chain seq x y z
N MET A 1 -40.75 -24.51 14.67
CA MET A 1 -41.41 -23.30 15.18
C MET A 1 -40.56 -22.12 14.74
N SER A 2 -41.02 -21.41 13.72
CA SER A 2 -40.35 -20.26 13.12
C SER A 2 -40.92 -19.00 13.76
N ILE A 3 -40.07 -18.12 14.28
CA ILE A 3 -40.50 -16.82 14.81
C ILE A 3 -40.27 -15.81 13.68
N GLU A 4 -41.35 -15.32 13.09
CA GLU A 4 -41.35 -14.16 12.19
C GLU A 4 -41.40 -12.90 13.03
N ILE A 5 -40.40 -12.03 12.90
CA ILE A 5 -40.39 -10.69 13.50
C ILE A 5 -40.65 -9.70 12.36
N ASN A 6 -41.85 -9.12 12.33
CA ASN A 6 -42.18 -7.99 11.46
C ASN A 6 -41.92 -6.68 12.20
N ILE A 7 -40.94 -5.90 11.74
CA ILE A 7 -40.71 -4.53 12.22
C ILE A 7 -41.39 -3.58 11.24
N ASN A 8 -42.48 -2.97 11.69
CA ASN A 8 -43.21 -1.95 10.93
C ASN A 8 -42.57 -0.58 11.17
N VAL A 9 -41.84 -0.05 10.18
CA VAL A 9 -41.25 1.30 10.24
C VAL A 9 -42.15 2.24 9.45
N ASN A 10 -43.28 2.58 10.05
CA ASN A 10 -44.07 3.77 9.71
C ASN A 10 -45.16 3.91 10.77
N ASP A 11 -44.90 4.71 11.80
CA ASP A 11 -45.91 5.66 12.26
C ASP A 11 -45.36 6.71 13.24
N THR A 12 -45.77 7.94 12.94
CA THR A 12 -46.04 9.11 13.78
C THR A 12 -44.92 9.91 14.46
N ALA A 13 -44.66 11.06 13.82
CA ALA A 13 -44.51 12.34 14.50
C ALA A 13 -45.75 12.69 15.35
N ALA A 14 -45.49 13.48 16.40
CA ALA A 14 -46.42 14.26 17.24
C ALA A 14 -47.28 13.51 18.28
N SER A 15 -46.76 13.41 19.51
CA SER A 15 -47.58 13.72 20.69
C SER A 15 -46.72 14.38 21.78
N THR A 16 -47.12 15.60 22.15
CA THR A 16 -46.64 16.37 23.30
C THR A 16 -47.22 15.78 24.58
N HIS A 17 -46.36 15.28 25.47
CA HIS A 17 -46.65 15.21 26.90
C HIS A 17 -45.39 15.48 27.70
N GLU A 18 -45.39 16.60 28.42
CA GLU A 18 -44.45 16.89 29.49
C GLU A 18 -44.68 15.90 30.64
N ILE A 19 -43.69 15.05 30.93
CA ILE A 19 -43.48 14.46 32.25
C ILE A 19 -42.00 14.66 32.55
N GLY A 20 -41.73 15.50 33.54
CA GLY A 20 -40.39 15.93 33.92
C GLY A 20 -39.60 14.89 34.69
N GLY A 21 -38.30 15.18 34.82
CA GLY A 21 -37.52 14.83 36.00
C GLY A 21 -36.52 13.68 35.86
N ASN A 22 -35.35 14.04 35.32
CA ASN A 22 -34.01 13.57 35.71
C ASN A 22 -33.54 12.15 35.34
N ALA A 23 -32.29 12.14 34.86
CA ALA A 23 -31.36 11.01 34.75
C ALA A 23 -31.54 10.08 33.54
N LEU A 24 -31.45 10.63 32.34
CA LEU A 24 -30.73 9.96 31.25
C LEU A 24 -29.98 11.04 30.49
N GLU A 25 -28.74 11.25 30.93
CA GLU A 25 -27.76 11.98 30.15
C GLU A 25 -27.81 11.47 28.71
N SER A 26 -27.92 12.43 27.80
CA SER A 26 -27.69 12.27 26.39
C SER A 26 -26.35 11.55 26.17
N ALA A 27 -26.37 10.22 26.11
CA ALA A 27 -25.50 9.50 25.20
C ALA A 27 -25.80 10.13 23.85
N SER A 28 -24.93 11.05 23.43
CA SER A 28 -25.22 11.88 22.27
C SER A 28 -25.52 10.92 21.11
N THR A 29 -26.57 11.20 20.35
CA THR A 29 -26.91 10.41 19.15
C THR A 29 -25.72 10.31 18.18
N ALA A 30 -24.72 11.20 18.31
CA ALA A 30 -23.42 11.09 17.67
C ALA A 30 -22.56 9.96 18.26
N GLY A 31 -22.39 9.88 19.58
CA GLY A 31 -21.66 8.78 20.25
C GLY A 31 -22.25 7.40 19.94
N LEU A 32 -23.58 7.26 20.02
CA LEU A 32 -24.25 6.00 19.66
C LEU A 32 -24.11 5.63 18.18
N ARG A 33 -24.01 6.62 17.27
CA ARG A 33 -23.74 6.38 15.85
C ARG A 33 -22.29 5.98 15.61
N THR A 34 -21.34 6.57 16.33
CA THR A 34 -19.92 6.18 16.30
C THR A 34 -19.76 4.75 16.78
N ASP A 35 -20.34 4.40 17.94
CA ASP A 35 -20.30 3.05 18.51
C ASP A 35 -20.97 2.04 17.57
N PHE A 36 -22.10 2.39 16.94
CA PHE A 36 -22.77 1.55 15.96
C PHE A 36 -21.93 1.35 14.69
N ASN A 37 -21.30 2.41 14.16
CA ASN A 37 -20.44 2.32 12.99
C ASN A 37 -19.18 1.50 13.27
N GLU A 38 -18.58 1.67 14.45
CA GLU A 38 -17.44 0.87 14.91
C GLU A 38 -17.84 -0.61 15.02
N LEU A 39 -18.99 -0.89 15.63
CA LEU A 39 -19.50 -2.25 15.75
C LEU A 39 -19.81 -2.89 14.39
N MET A 40 -20.43 -2.14 13.47
CA MET A 40 -20.66 -2.58 12.09
C MET A 40 -19.34 -2.80 11.33
N SER A 41 -18.32 -1.98 11.57
CA SER A 41 -16.99 -2.12 10.96
C SER A 41 -16.21 -3.35 11.45
N GLN A 42 -16.67 -3.99 12.53
CA GLN A 42 -16.07 -5.19 13.13
C GLN A 42 -16.97 -6.44 13.05
N MET A 43 -18.26 -6.27 12.77
CA MET A 43 -19.22 -7.38 12.74
C MET A 43 -18.78 -8.51 11.80
N GLY A 44 -18.77 -9.74 12.30
CA GLY A 44 -18.53 -10.96 11.52
C GLY A 44 -17.12 -11.54 11.57
N ASP A 45 -16.14 -10.83 12.12
CA ASP A 45 -14.75 -11.32 12.20
C ASP A 45 -14.28 -11.57 13.63
N GLU A 46 -13.40 -12.55 13.78
CA GLU A 46 -12.61 -12.73 15.00
C GLU A 46 -11.57 -11.60 15.09
N ILE A 47 -11.60 -10.84 16.19
CA ILE A 47 -10.59 -9.81 16.46
C ILE A 47 -9.26 -10.52 16.70
N LYS A 48 -8.30 -10.29 15.80
CA LYS A 48 -6.94 -10.84 15.89
C LYS A 48 -5.96 -9.73 16.25
N PRO A 49 -4.99 -9.97 17.14
CA PRO A 49 -3.98 -8.98 17.43
C PRO A 49 -3.14 -8.69 16.17
N PHE A 50 -2.59 -7.48 16.08
CA PHE A 50 -1.52 -7.24 15.13
C PHE A 50 -0.31 -8.13 15.44
N PRO A 51 0.43 -8.58 14.41
CA PRO A 51 1.67 -9.29 14.63
C PRO A 51 2.70 -8.38 15.30
N ARG A 52 3.62 -8.97 16.06
CA ARG A 52 4.81 -8.25 16.54
C ARG A 52 5.74 -7.89 15.39
N ALA A 53 6.66 -6.96 15.65
CA ALA A 53 7.70 -6.57 14.71
C ALA A 53 8.42 -7.79 14.13
N ARG A 54 8.42 -7.92 12.80
CA ARG A 54 9.23 -8.95 12.11
C ARG A 54 9.56 -8.56 10.68
N LEU A 55 10.51 -9.30 10.12
CA LEU A 55 10.73 -9.43 8.68
C LEU A 55 9.85 -10.56 8.16
N GLY A 56 9.00 -10.25 7.19
CA GLY A 56 8.20 -11.24 6.48
C GLY A 56 8.50 -11.20 4.99
N GLY A 57 8.21 -12.31 4.30
CA GLY A 57 8.34 -12.36 2.86
C GLY A 57 7.12 -12.97 2.19
N TYR A 58 6.87 -12.49 0.98
CA TYR A 58 5.65 -12.78 0.25
C TYR A 58 5.95 -13.08 -1.21
N MET A 59 5.13 -13.95 -1.80
CA MET A 59 5.02 -14.05 -3.25
C MET A 59 3.83 -13.19 -3.68
N SER A 60 4.05 -12.40 -4.72
CA SER A 60 3.05 -11.48 -5.27
C SER A 60 3.17 -11.43 -6.78
N HIS A 61 2.12 -11.01 -7.47
CA HIS A 61 2.17 -10.70 -8.89
C HIS A 61 1.64 -9.29 -9.15
N PHE A 62 1.82 -8.82 -10.38
CA PHE A 62 1.31 -7.55 -10.85
C PHE A 62 0.31 -7.77 -11.97
N LYS A 63 -0.73 -6.95 -11.99
CA LYS A 63 -1.65 -6.81 -13.13
C LYS A 63 -1.53 -5.39 -13.65
N LEU A 64 -1.11 -5.24 -14.90
CA LEU A 64 -0.91 -3.94 -15.53
C LEU A 64 -1.85 -3.79 -16.71
N VAL A 65 -2.44 -2.61 -16.87
CA VAL A 65 -3.16 -2.23 -18.08
C VAL A 65 -2.45 -1.04 -18.70
N PHE A 66 -1.95 -1.24 -19.91
CA PHE A 66 -1.35 -0.22 -20.75
C PHE A 66 -2.36 0.32 -21.75
N GLU A 67 -2.31 1.62 -21.99
CA GLU A 67 -2.92 2.26 -23.14
C GLU A 67 -1.80 2.75 -24.06
N ILE A 68 -1.74 2.22 -25.28
CA ILE A 68 -0.75 2.57 -26.31
C ILE A 68 -1.42 3.46 -27.35
N ASN A 69 -0.70 4.48 -27.81
CA ASN A 69 -1.19 5.54 -28.69
C ASN A 69 -2.44 6.23 -28.13
N PRO A 70 -2.31 6.99 -27.01
CA PRO A 70 -3.45 7.64 -26.37
C PRO A 70 -4.24 8.50 -27.37
N GLY A 71 -5.56 8.23 -27.50
CA GLY A 71 -6.40 8.89 -28.49
C GLY A 71 -7.46 7.95 -29.10
N PRO A 72 -8.06 8.32 -30.25
CA PRO A 72 -9.09 7.51 -30.91
C PRO A 72 -8.63 6.11 -31.32
N ASP A 73 -7.33 5.93 -31.56
CA ASP A 73 -6.71 4.67 -31.98
C ASP A 73 -6.02 3.93 -30.81
N ALA A 74 -6.40 4.27 -29.57
CA ALA A 74 -5.81 3.68 -28.38
C ALA A 74 -5.99 2.16 -28.35
N ARG A 75 -4.88 1.45 -28.14
CA ARG A 75 -4.88 0.00 -27.90
C ARG A 75 -4.65 -0.28 -26.43
N LEU A 76 -5.56 -1.04 -25.83
CA LEU A 76 -5.41 -1.52 -24.46
C LEU A 76 -4.73 -2.89 -24.42
N ILE A 77 -3.74 -3.02 -23.53
CA ILE A 77 -2.99 -4.26 -23.32
C ILE A 77 -3.02 -4.58 -21.83
N SER A 78 -3.50 -5.77 -21.47
CA SER A 78 -3.55 -6.26 -20.10
C SER A 78 -2.51 -7.34 -19.90
N ILE A 79 -1.64 -7.16 -18.91
CA ILE A 79 -0.51 -8.04 -18.61
C ILE A 79 -0.61 -8.50 -17.17
N VAL A 80 -0.35 -9.78 -16.95
CA VAL A 80 -0.22 -10.39 -15.62
C VAL A 80 1.19 -10.91 -15.48
N SER A 81 1.92 -10.42 -14.48
CA SER A 81 3.29 -10.87 -14.23
C SER A 81 3.30 -12.29 -13.65
N PRO A 82 4.41 -13.02 -13.82
CA PRO A 82 4.74 -14.15 -12.96
C PRO A 82 4.87 -13.70 -11.50
N LEU A 83 4.86 -14.66 -10.58
CA LEU A 83 5.13 -14.40 -9.17
C LEU A 83 6.55 -13.85 -8.97
N ALA A 84 6.65 -12.84 -8.11
CA ALA A 84 7.87 -12.24 -7.61
C ALA A 84 7.88 -12.31 -6.08
N ALA A 85 9.05 -12.61 -5.54
CA ALA A 85 9.29 -12.62 -4.11
C ALA A 85 9.57 -11.18 -3.64
N GLN A 86 9.11 -10.84 -2.44
CA GLN A 86 9.38 -9.57 -1.79
C GLN A 86 9.56 -9.74 -0.29
N THR A 87 10.31 -8.83 0.32
CA THR A 87 10.44 -8.73 1.78
C THR A 87 9.79 -7.45 2.27
N VAL A 88 9.08 -7.55 3.40
CA VAL A 88 8.45 -6.42 4.09
C VAL A 88 8.84 -6.48 5.56
N ALA A 89 9.24 -5.34 6.12
CA ALA A 89 9.42 -5.15 7.54
C ALA A 89 8.20 -4.44 8.12
N TRP A 90 7.88 -4.72 9.37
CA TRP A 90 6.90 -3.93 10.11
C TRP A 90 7.27 -3.79 11.58
N SER A 91 6.77 -2.71 12.17
CA SER A 91 7.00 -2.35 13.57
C SER A 91 6.17 -3.21 14.52
N ASP A 92 6.44 -3.09 15.82
CA ASP A 92 5.44 -3.47 16.82
C ASP A 92 4.24 -2.52 16.71
N PRO A 93 3.03 -3.00 17.06
CA PRO A 93 1.86 -2.15 17.10
C PRO A 93 1.97 -1.10 18.21
N PHE A 94 1.46 0.10 17.95
CA PHE A 94 1.45 1.21 18.90
C PHE A 94 0.16 2.01 18.78
N ILE A 95 -0.18 2.78 19.81
CA ILE A 95 -1.34 3.67 19.75
C ILE A 95 -0.95 4.96 19.04
N TYR A 96 -1.63 5.28 17.95
CA TYR A 96 -1.38 6.52 17.24
C TYR A 96 -1.94 7.72 18.02
N GLU A 97 -1.05 8.57 18.52
CA GLU A 97 -1.40 9.76 19.32
C GLU A 97 -1.54 11.05 18.50
N GLY A 98 -1.48 10.97 17.17
CA GLY A 98 -1.58 12.12 16.27
C GLY A 98 -0.24 12.72 15.82
N PRO A 99 -0.27 13.65 14.84
CA PRO A 99 0.92 14.17 14.14
C PRO A 99 1.88 14.96 15.05
N GLU A 100 1.35 15.66 16.05
CA GLU A 100 2.10 16.49 17.00
C GLU A 100 3.14 15.69 17.81
N ARG A 101 2.92 14.38 17.93
CA ARG A 101 3.80 13.48 18.70
C ARG A 101 5.00 12.98 17.92
N GLN A 102 5.06 13.23 16.61
CA GLN A 102 6.17 12.82 15.73
C GLN A 102 6.56 11.36 15.96
N HIS A 103 5.60 10.46 15.76
CA HIS A 103 5.83 9.01 15.92
C HIS A 103 7.07 8.61 15.11
N GLU A 104 8.05 8.04 15.80
CA GLU A 104 9.24 7.42 15.23
C GLU A 104 9.23 6.00 15.72
N VAL A 105 9.08 5.05 14.79
CA VAL A 105 9.05 3.63 15.12
C VAL A 105 10.18 2.91 14.43
N GLU A 106 10.65 1.86 15.09
CA GLU A 106 11.69 1.00 14.56
C GLU A 106 11.05 -0.19 13.83
N VAL A 107 11.52 -0.43 12.61
CA VAL A 107 11.23 -1.65 11.85
C VAL A 107 12.49 -2.51 11.82
N PRO A 108 12.37 -3.84 11.95
CA PRO A 108 13.51 -4.73 11.88
C PRO A 108 14.09 -4.68 10.46
N LEU A 109 15.41 -4.53 10.37
CA LEU A 109 16.13 -4.58 9.09
C LEU A 109 17.13 -5.73 9.08
N PRO A 110 17.39 -6.35 7.91
CA PRO A 110 18.42 -7.35 7.76
C PRO A 110 19.81 -6.73 7.87
N THR A 111 20.82 -7.56 8.17
CA THR A 111 22.20 -7.09 8.29
C THR A 111 22.67 -6.47 6.98
N GLY A 112 23.20 -5.25 7.06
CA GLY A 112 23.74 -4.55 5.88
C GLY A 112 22.71 -3.83 5.02
N SER A 113 21.42 -3.83 5.42
CA SER A 113 20.41 -2.98 4.78
C SER A 113 20.85 -1.52 4.77
N LYS A 114 20.65 -0.85 3.64
CA LYS A 114 20.90 0.59 3.50
C LYS A 114 19.67 1.46 3.75
N LEU A 115 18.54 0.84 4.06
CA LEU A 115 17.30 1.53 4.40
C LEU A 115 17.38 2.08 5.83
N SER A 116 16.59 3.11 6.11
CA SER A 116 16.41 3.58 7.49
C SER A 116 15.59 2.54 8.27
N SER A 117 16.07 2.13 9.45
CA SER A 117 15.26 1.30 10.37
C SER A 117 14.21 2.11 11.10
N LYS A 118 14.32 3.44 11.04
CA LYS A 118 13.37 4.37 11.64
C LYS A 118 12.45 4.88 10.56
N VAL A 119 11.18 4.61 10.75
CA VAL A 119 10.11 5.20 9.95
C VAL A 119 9.51 6.31 10.78
N ARG A 120 9.18 7.43 10.13
CA ARG A 120 8.46 8.59 10.68
C ARG A 120 7.24 8.88 9.84
N GLU A 121 6.27 9.55 10.44
CA GLU A 121 5.07 10.01 9.75
C GLU A 121 5.40 10.99 8.62
N SER A 122 6.47 11.79 8.79
CA SER A 122 6.98 12.71 7.76
C SER A 122 7.60 12.02 6.55
N ASP A 123 7.90 10.72 6.64
CA ASP A 123 8.51 9.97 5.55
C ASP A 123 7.47 9.52 4.52
N PHE A 124 6.18 9.57 4.87
CA PHE A 124 5.08 9.29 3.96
C PHE A 124 4.90 10.45 2.97
N ILE A 125 5.16 10.17 1.69
CA ILE A 125 5.07 11.13 0.58
C ILE A 125 3.68 11.76 0.51
N GLU A 126 2.65 10.94 0.65
CA GLU A 126 1.26 11.38 0.67
C GLU A 126 0.55 10.83 1.90
N ARG A 127 -0.45 11.59 2.36
CA ARG A 127 -1.27 11.21 3.50
C ARG A 127 -2.75 11.30 3.11
N PRO A 128 -3.47 10.17 3.04
CA PRO A 128 -4.88 10.20 2.75
C PRO A 128 -5.61 10.89 3.90
N GLU A 129 -6.44 11.87 3.54
CA GLU A 129 -7.29 12.57 4.50
C GLU A 129 -8.19 11.57 5.23
N GLY A 130 -8.25 11.66 6.56
CA GLY A 130 -9.10 10.81 7.38
C GLY A 130 -8.61 9.37 7.57
N PHE A 131 -7.47 8.96 7.02
CA PHE A 131 -6.93 7.61 7.27
C PHE A 131 -6.32 7.44 8.66
N PHE A 132 -5.64 8.48 9.17
CA PHE A 132 -4.92 8.43 10.43
C PHE A 132 -5.79 8.90 11.60
N GLU A 133 -6.40 7.97 12.31
CA GLU A 133 -7.27 8.25 13.46
C GLU A 133 -6.54 8.09 14.79
N VAL A 134 -6.66 9.12 15.64
CA VAL A 134 -6.04 9.13 16.99
C VAL A 134 -6.69 8.10 17.90
N GLY A 135 -5.87 7.41 18.70
CA GLY A 135 -6.31 6.40 19.67
C GLY A 135 -6.46 4.99 19.09
N LYS A 136 -6.23 4.81 17.79
CA LYS A 136 -6.27 3.52 17.11
C LYS A 136 -4.90 2.85 17.14
N GLU A 137 -4.88 1.55 17.43
CA GLU A 137 -3.67 0.76 17.28
C GLU A 137 -3.22 0.76 15.81
N THR A 138 -1.92 0.96 15.60
CA THR A 138 -1.31 1.23 14.30
C THR A 138 0.00 0.46 14.20
N MET A 139 0.32 -0.03 13.01
CA MET A 139 1.57 -0.71 12.68
C MET A 139 2.14 -0.09 11.40
N TRP A 140 3.41 0.28 11.41
CA TRP A 140 4.07 0.82 10.22
C TRP A 140 4.83 -0.27 9.49
N LEU A 141 4.87 -0.15 8.17
CA LEU A 141 5.41 -1.14 7.26
C LEU A 141 6.40 -0.49 6.29
N GLN A 142 7.37 -1.27 5.85
CA GLN A 142 8.30 -0.88 4.81
C GLN A 142 8.59 -2.06 3.89
N ILE A 143 8.42 -1.88 2.59
CA ILE A 143 8.84 -2.89 1.61
C ILE A 143 10.34 -2.74 1.40
N LEU A 144 11.08 -3.80 1.69
CA LEU A 144 12.54 -3.78 1.67
C LEU A 144 13.12 -4.10 0.31
N ASN A 145 12.56 -5.07 -0.42
CA ASN A 145 13.03 -5.43 -1.75
C ASN A 145 11.93 -6.11 -2.57
N LEU A 146 11.91 -5.81 -3.86
CA LEU A 146 11.18 -6.52 -4.90
C LEU A 146 11.82 -6.20 -6.25
N ASP A 147 12.01 -7.22 -7.09
CA ASP A 147 12.39 -7.10 -8.50
C ASP A 147 11.55 -8.09 -9.31
N ALA A 148 10.43 -7.62 -9.83
CA ALA A 148 9.57 -8.42 -10.70
C ALA A 148 9.95 -8.19 -12.15
N ARG A 149 10.17 -9.28 -12.89
CA ARG A 149 10.53 -9.25 -14.31
C ARG A 149 9.60 -10.15 -15.08
N MET A 150 9.20 -9.71 -16.26
CA MET A 150 8.34 -10.47 -17.15
C MET A 150 8.62 -10.11 -18.61
N ASP A 151 8.49 -11.10 -19.49
CA ASP A 151 8.36 -10.86 -20.92
C ASP A 151 6.89 -10.71 -21.27
N SER A 152 6.56 -9.73 -22.09
CA SER A 152 5.18 -9.43 -22.48
C SER A 152 5.08 -9.14 -23.97
N GLU A 153 3.86 -8.96 -24.48
CA GLU A 153 3.65 -8.63 -25.90
C GLU A 153 4.23 -7.27 -26.32
N ILE A 154 4.47 -6.36 -25.36
CA ILE A 154 5.15 -5.08 -25.61
C ILE A 154 6.66 -5.16 -25.41
N GLY A 155 7.17 -6.35 -25.04
CA GLY A 155 8.56 -6.63 -24.70
C GLY A 155 8.79 -6.77 -23.18
N PRO A 156 10.05 -6.74 -22.71
CA PRO A 156 10.40 -7.00 -21.31
C PRO A 156 9.95 -5.87 -20.40
N ILE A 157 9.33 -6.21 -19.28
CA ILE A 157 8.89 -5.29 -18.23
C ILE A 157 9.59 -5.66 -16.92
N ARG A 158 10.04 -4.64 -16.19
CA ARG A 158 10.64 -4.78 -14.87
C ARG A 158 10.02 -3.81 -13.88
N ILE A 159 9.73 -4.28 -12.68
CA ILE A 159 9.17 -3.48 -11.58
C ILE A 159 10.10 -3.62 -10.39
N ILE A 160 10.66 -2.50 -9.92
CA ILE A 160 11.63 -2.46 -8.82
C ILE A 160 11.23 -1.44 -7.76
N LEU A 161 11.50 -1.78 -6.51
CA LEU A 161 11.28 -0.92 -5.33
C LEU A 161 12.17 -1.37 -4.17
N GLY A 162 12.25 -0.54 -3.12
CA GLY A 162 13.09 -0.83 -1.95
C GLY A 162 14.58 -0.76 -2.26
N GLU A 163 15.38 -1.64 -1.66
CA GLU A 163 16.83 -1.69 -1.80
C GLU A 163 17.32 -1.95 -3.21
N THR A 164 16.59 -2.73 -4.01
CA THR A 164 16.90 -2.90 -5.43
C THR A 164 16.89 -1.56 -6.15
N LEU A 165 15.86 -0.75 -5.90
CA LEU A 165 15.76 0.59 -6.47
C LEU A 165 16.84 1.53 -5.93
N LEU A 166 17.08 1.52 -4.61
CA LEU A 166 18.14 2.31 -3.99
C LEU A 166 19.53 2.00 -4.56
N ARG A 167 19.80 0.73 -4.85
CA ARG A 167 21.09 0.26 -5.37
C ARG A 167 21.33 0.69 -6.83
N GLU A 168 20.28 0.66 -7.66
CA GLU A 168 20.40 0.90 -9.11
C GLU A 168 20.09 2.34 -9.53
N HIS A 169 19.17 3.01 -8.82
CA HIS A 169 18.76 4.38 -9.08
C HIS A 169 18.68 5.20 -7.77
N PRO A 170 19.80 5.35 -7.03
CA PRO A 170 19.83 6.06 -5.75
C PRO A 170 19.39 7.53 -5.87
N ASP A 171 19.52 8.11 -7.05
CA ASP A 171 19.16 9.48 -7.39
C ASP A 171 17.66 9.75 -7.33
N VAL A 172 16.83 8.76 -7.68
CA VAL A 172 15.37 8.91 -7.70
C VAL A 172 14.68 8.08 -6.62
N PHE A 173 15.44 7.37 -5.79
CA PHE A 173 14.92 6.46 -4.78
C PHE A 173 14.15 7.20 -3.67
N ARG A 174 13.05 6.58 -3.24
CA ARG A 174 12.38 6.84 -1.97
C ARG A 174 11.93 5.51 -1.34
N PRO A 175 11.82 5.44 0.00
CA PRO A 175 11.35 4.23 0.67
C PRO A 175 9.88 3.96 0.35
N SER A 176 9.53 2.68 0.17
CA SER A 176 8.15 2.21 0.02
C SER A 176 7.56 1.94 1.40
N LEU A 177 6.73 2.84 1.90
CA LEU A 177 6.19 2.79 3.26
C LEU A 177 4.71 2.42 3.28
N GLY A 178 4.25 1.83 4.37
CA GLY A 178 2.84 1.50 4.58
C GLY A 178 2.42 1.59 6.04
N VAL A 179 1.11 1.51 6.26
CA VAL A 179 0.46 1.61 7.57
C VAL A 179 -0.74 0.68 7.60
N ALA A 180 -0.82 -0.15 8.63
CA ALA A 180 -2.06 -0.80 9.03
C ALA A 180 -2.61 -0.08 10.26
N GLN A 181 -3.89 0.29 10.27
CA GLN A 181 -4.55 0.87 11.44
C GLN A 181 -5.84 0.12 11.75
N ALA A 182 -6.06 -0.21 13.01
CA ALA A 182 -7.27 -0.90 13.44
C ALA A 182 -8.53 -0.09 13.06
N LEU A 183 -9.56 -0.77 12.53
CA LEU A 183 -10.88 -0.15 12.37
C LEU A 183 -11.53 0.04 13.76
N GLY A 184 -11.28 -0.90 14.66
CA GLY A 184 -11.62 -0.81 16.08
C GLY A 184 -10.55 -0.15 16.93
N SER A 185 -10.60 -0.36 18.24
CA SER A 185 -9.54 0.13 19.15
C SER A 185 -8.19 -0.57 18.95
N SER A 186 -8.18 -1.85 18.60
CA SER A 186 -6.96 -2.67 18.48
C SER A 186 -7.09 -3.80 17.46
N GLY A 187 -5.97 -4.18 16.84
CA GLY A 187 -5.82 -5.33 15.98
C GLY A 187 -6.66 -5.29 14.69
N PHE A 188 -6.94 -6.48 14.17
CA PHE A 188 -7.82 -6.68 13.02
C PHE A 188 -9.29 -6.73 13.44
N PRO A 189 -10.22 -6.29 12.57
CA PRO A 189 -9.98 -5.80 11.23
C PRO A 189 -9.30 -4.43 11.19
N ALA A 190 -8.49 -4.21 10.15
CA ALA A 190 -7.71 -3.00 9.96
C ALA A 190 -7.91 -2.41 8.56
N SER A 191 -7.67 -1.11 8.43
CA SER A 191 -7.41 -0.44 7.16
C SER A 191 -5.92 -0.55 6.84
N LEU A 192 -5.56 -0.62 5.56
CA LEU A 192 -4.16 -0.74 5.13
C LEU A 192 -3.85 0.21 3.99
N TYR A 193 -2.90 1.12 4.25
CA TYR A 193 -2.43 2.10 3.30
C TYR A 193 -0.96 1.86 2.96
N PHE A 194 -0.55 2.19 1.74
CA PHE A 194 0.84 2.16 1.34
C PHE A 194 1.13 3.30 0.36
N ASN A 195 2.33 3.86 0.48
CA ASN A 195 3.00 4.66 -0.51
C ASN A 195 4.12 3.81 -1.13
N PRO A 196 3.79 2.90 -2.06
CA PRO A 196 4.84 2.25 -2.81
C PRO A 196 5.54 3.33 -3.65
N TYR A 197 6.85 3.29 -3.67
CA TYR A 197 7.65 4.05 -4.60
C TYR A 197 8.40 3.05 -5.48
N ALA A 198 7.88 2.83 -6.68
CA ALA A 198 8.41 1.85 -7.62
C ALA A 198 8.75 2.47 -8.96
N LEU A 199 9.81 1.97 -9.59
CA LEU A 199 10.09 2.18 -11.00
C LEU A 199 9.59 0.97 -11.80
N ILE A 200 8.91 1.26 -12.90
CA ILE A 200 8.39 0.30 -13.86
C ILE A 200 9.07 0.58 -15.19
N GLU A 201 10.03 -0.26 -15.57
CA GLU A 201 10.80 -0.15 -16.79
C GLU A 201 10.10 -0.96 -17.89
N THR A 202 9.83 -0.33 -19.03
CA THR A 202 9.18 -0.97 -20.18
C THR A 202 9.79 -0.48 -21.49
N PRO A 203 9.52 -1.13 -22.63
CA PRO A 203 9.99 -0.65 -23.93
C PRO A 203 9.27 0.64 -24.39
N LEU A 204 8.15 0.99 -23.75
CA LEU A 204 7.40 2.22 -24.00
C LEU A 204 7.91 3.40 -23.19
N GLY A 205 8.81 3.17 -22.23
CA GLY A 205 9.30 4.18 -21.30
C GLY A 205 9.43 3.63 -19.88
N THR A 206 9.97 4.47 -18.99
CA THR A 206 10.02 4.20 -17.55
C THR A 206 8.85 4.93 -16.90
N PHE A 207 8.21 4.31 -15.92
CA PHE A 207 7.11 4.89 -15.17
C PHE A 207 7.44 4.86 -13.69
N ARG A 208 7.04 5.91 -12.99
CA ARG A 208 7.06 5.96 -11.55
C ARG A 208 5.66 5.67 -11.06
N ALA A 209 5.51 4.56 -10.36
CA ALA A 209 4.34 4.36 -9.53
C ALA A 209 4.59 5.13 -8.23
N ILE A 210 3.97 6.32 -8.13
CA ILE A 210 3.79 7.03 -6.86
C ILE A 210 2.35 6.83 -6.49
N HIS A 211 2.12 6.59 -5.20
CA HIS A 211 0.79 6.68 -4.65
C HIS A 211 -0.20 5.66 -5.24
N GLY A 212 -0.41 4.63 -4.44
CA GLY A 212 -1.42 3.64 -4.69
C GLY A 212 -2.04 3.29 -3.39
N THR A 213 -3.30 3.66 -3.17
CA THR A 213 -4.01 3.19 -1.98
C THR A 213 -4.11 1.67 -2.07
N LEU A 214 -3.15 0.98 -1.47
CA LEU A 214 -3.06 -0.46 -1.67
C LEU A 214 -4.26 -1.18 -1.04
N SER A 215 -4.97 -0.56 -0.09
CA SER A 215 -6.37 -0.91 0.16
C SER A 215 -7.16 0.21 0.84
N TYR A 216 -8.26 0.65 0.23
CA TYR A 216 -9.39 1.18 1.01
C TYR A 216 -10.21 -0.04 1.40
N GLY A 217 -9.78 -0.76 2.43
CA GLY A 217 -10.36 -2.06 2.71
C GLY A 217 -10.14 -2.55 4.13
N ARG A 218 -11.13 -3.31 4.58
CA ARG A 218 -11.11 -4.16 5.77
C ARG A 218 -10.20 -5.36 5.50
N VAL A 219 -9.02 -5.39 6.12
CA VAL A 219 -8.16 -6.58 6.16
C VAL A 219 -8.32 -7.28 7.51
N THR A 220 -8.34 -8.61 7.50
CA THR A 220 -8.57 -9.43 8.70
C THR A 220 -7.32 -10.16 9.18
N ASN A 221 -6.23 -10.05 8.42
CA ASN A 221 -4.92 -10.62 8.71
C ASN A 221 -3.84 -9.84 7.93
N PHE A 222 -2.59 -9.97 8.38
CA PHE A 222 -1.41 -9.56 7.63
C PHE A 222 -0.45 -10.77 7.46
N PRO A 223 0.02 -11.06 6.23
CA PRO A 223 -0.25 -10.34 4.98
C PRO A 223 -1.71 -10.43 4.50
N PRO A 224 -2.20 -9.44 3.73
CA PRO A 224 -3.56 -9.41 3.21
C PRO A 224 -3.69 -10.31 1.95
N ILE A 225 -3.56 -11.62 2.13
CA ILE A 225 -3.56 -12.59 1.03
C ILE A 225 -4.89 -12.53 0.27
N GLY A 226 -4.80 -12.43 -1.06
CA GLY A 226 -5.95 -12.41 -1.95
C GLY A 226 -6.71 -11.08 -1.98
N THR A 227 -6.33 -10.10 -1.15
CA THR A 227 -6.88 -8.74 -1.23
C THR A 227 -6.22 -8.03 -2.42
N PRO A 228 -6.98 -7.68 -3.49
CA PRO A 228 -6.44 -6.94 -4.60
C PRO A 228 -6.15 -5.51 -4.16
N VAL A 229 -5.02 -5.05 -4.63
CA VAL A 229 -4.38 -3.82 -4.20
C VAL A 229 -4.23 -2.96 -5.45
N SER A 230 -4.73 -1.72 -5.46
CA SER A 230 -4.75 -0.88 -6.68
C SER A 230 -3.84 0.33 -6.53
N ILE A 231 -3.02 0.57 -7.54
CA ILE A 231 -2.19 1.76 -7.65
C ILE A 231 -2.94 2.81 -8.46
N SER A 232 -3.24 3.94 -7.81
CA SER A 232 -4.12 5.00 -8.31
C SER A 232 -3.44 5.92 -9.31
N LYS A 233 -2.11 6.08 -9.25
CA LYS A 233 -1.37 6.96 -10.15
C LYS A 233 -0.09 6.28 -10.64
N CYS A 234 0.08 6.20 -11.95
CA CYS A 234 1.34 5.81 -12.58
C CYS A 234 1.78 6.97 -13.46
N ILE A 235 2.85 7.65 -13.08
CA ILE A 235 3.32 8.85 -13.76
C ILE A 235 4.41 8.40 -14.74
N PRO A 236 4.26 8.67 -16.05
CA PRO A 236 5.36 8.45 -16.99
C PRO A 236 6.55 9.29 -16.55
N LEU A 237 7.72 8.66 -16.53
CA LEU A 237 8.97 9.35 -16.31
C LEU A 237 9.62 9.65 -17.65
N GLU A 238 10.25 10.81 -17.72
CA GLU A 238 11.30 11.04 -18.69
C GLU A 238 12.38 9.96 -18.58
N ASN A 239 13.17 9.79 -19.64
CA ASN A 239 14.33 8.91 -19.58
C ASN A 239 15.14 9.19 -18.30
N VAL A 240 15.53 8.16 -17.56
CA VAL A 240 16.27 8.27 -16.29
C VAL A 240 17.50 9.18 -16.43
N ASP A 241 18.19 9.17 -17.57
CA ASP A 241 19.32 10.05 -17.81
C ASP A 241 18.92 11.53 -18.02
N HIS A 242 17.70 11.77 -18.51
CA HIS A 242 17.13 13.11 -18.60
C HIS A 242 16.64 13.62 -17.24
N LEU A 243 15.99 12.77 -16.44
CA LEU A 243 15.68 13.08 -15.04
C LEU A 243 16.93 13.44 -14.26
N ARG A 244 18.03 12.69 -14.46
CA ARG A 244 19.34 13.02 -13.87
C ARG A 244 19.86 14.37 -14.31
N SER A 245 19.65 14.78 -15.57
CA SER A 245 20.02 16.13 -16.01
C SER A 245 19.16 17.20 -15.35
N LEU A 246 17.84 17.01 -15.27
CA LEU A 246 16.93 17.97 -14.65
C LEU A 246 17.17 18.11 -13.15
N MET A 247 17.43 17.00 -12.45
CA MET A 247 17.78 17.01 -11.03
C MET A 247 19.11 17.73 -10.76
N LYS A 248 20.10 17.57 -11.65
CA LYS A 248 21.36 18.34 -11.58
C LYS A 248 21.14 19.84 -11.74
N GLU A 249 20.11 20.23 -12.48
CA GLU A 249 19.67 21.61 -12.70
C GLU A 249 18.75 22.13 -11.58
N GLY A 250 18.49 21.31 -10.55
CA GLY A 250 17.73 21.69 -9.37
C GLY A 250 16.23 21.43 -9.44
N ALA A 251 15.75 20.69 -10.46
CA ALA A 251 14.35 20.31 -10.56
C ALA A 251 13.96 19.33 -9.45
N VAL A 252 12.78 19.55 -8.84
CA VAL A 252 12.20 18.63 -7.87
C VAL A 252 11.30 17.65 -8.64
N LEU A 253 11.52 16.35 -8.48
CA LEU A 253 10.79 15.29 -9.18
C LEU A 253 9.26 15.30 -8.93
N GLU A 254 8.81 16.03 -7.91
CA GLU A 254 7.40 16.23 -7.56
C GLU A 254 6.75 17.38 -8.36
N SER A 255 7.53 18.33 -8.90
CA SER A 255 7.00 19.44 -9.71
C SER A 255 6.85 19.08 -11.20
N LEU A 256 7.24 17.86 -11.60
CA LEU A 256 7.14 17.36 -12.98
C LEU A 256 5.76 16.74 -13.29
N GLU A 257 4.77 16.89 -12.40
CA GLU A 257 3.42 16.34 -12.61
C GLU A 257 2.63 17.07 -13.72
N ASP A 258 2.97 18.34 -14.00
CA ASP A 258 2.22 19.18 -14.95
C ASP A 258 2.82 19.21 -16.37
N ASP A 259 4.08 18.83 -16.55
CA ASP A 259 4.74 18.71 -17.86
C ASP A 259 4.85 17.24 -18.27
N ALA A 260 3.72 16.53 -18.30
CA ALA A 260 3.67 15.13 -18.68
C ALA A 260 4.24 14.94 -20.10
N VAL A 261 5.40 14.28 -20.18
CA VAL A 261 6.05 13.95 -21.45
C VAL A 261 5.12 13.08 -22.29
N GLU A 262 5.04 13.40 -23.59
CA GLU A 262 4.34 12.56 -24.57
C GLU A 262 5.00 11.18 -24.61
N SER A 263 4.40 10.23 -23.91
CA SER A 263 4.73 8.83 -24.00
C SER A 263 3.85 8.15 -25.05
N ILE A 264 4.45 7.26 -25.83
CA ILE A 264 3.71 6.40 -26.78
C ILE A 264 2.76 5.42 -26.07
N GLY A 265 2.84 5.31 -24.74
CA GLY A 265 1.83 4.63 -23.94
C GLY A 265 1.84 5.03 -22.45
N ARG A 266 0.74 4.73 -21.74
CA ARG A 266 0.58 5.00 -20.30
C ARG A 266 0.06 3.78 -19.56
N ILE A 267 0.49 3.61 -18.31
CA ILE A 267 -0.10 2.62 -17.40
C ILE A 267 -1.36 3.25 -16.80
N ILE A 268 -2.53 2.75 -17.18
CA ILE A 268 -3.83 3.28 -16.72
C ILE A 268 -4.38 2.51 -15.52
N ALA A 269 -3.89 1.30 -15.28
CA ALA A 269 -4.20 0.54 -14.08
C ALA A 269 -3.03 -0.35 -13.70
N LEU A 270 -2.79 -0.45 -12.41
CA LEU A 270 -1.77 -1.32 -11.83
C LEU A 270 -2.34 -1.92 -10.54
N SER A 271 -2.22 -3.23 -10.40
CA SER A 271 -2.59 -3.94 -9.18
C SER A 271 -1.47 -4.85 -8.71
N HIS A 272 -1.31 -5.00 -7.40
CA HIS A 272 -0.25 -5.80 -6.76
C HIS A 272 -0.82 -6.78 -5.70
N PRO A 273 -1.50 -7.86 -6.12
CA PRO A 273 -2.03 -8.83 -5.15
C PRO A 273 -0.92 -9.63 -4.46
N ILE A 274 -1.12 -9.90 -3.16
CA ILE A 274 -0.30 -10.85 -2.40
C ILE A 274 -0.92 -12.24 -2.50
N ASP A 275 -0.14 -13.21 -2.99
CA ASP A 275 -0.64 -14.56 -3.27
C ASP A 275 -0.38 -15.53 -2.12
N MET A 276 0.78 -15.43 -1.47
CA MET A 276 1.15 -16.31 -0.35
C MET A 276 2.28 -15.73 0.51
N GLU A 277 2.35 -16.21 1.74
CA GLU A 277 3.49 -16.00 2.64
C GLU A 277 4.58 -17.04 2.41
N ILE A 278 5.82 -16.56 2.32
CA ILE A 278 7.01 -17.41 2.25
C ILE A 278 7.30 -17.89 3.67
N GLN A 279 7.44 -19.21 3.84
CA GLN A 279 7.64 -19.87 5.15
C GLN A 279 9.12 -19.82 5.58
N LEU A 280 9.70 -18.61 5.58
CA LEU A 280 11.04 -18.30 6.08
C LEU A 280 10.92 -17.07 6.98
N GLU A 281 11.83 -16.94 7.95
CA GLU A 281 11.78 -15.86 8.94
C GLU A 281 13.09 -15.05 8.98
N GLY A 282 12.99 -13.79 9.42
CA GLY A 282 14.14 -12.97 9.75
C GLY A 282 15.08 -12.68 8.57
N GLU A 283 16.35 -13.01 8.73
CA GLU A 283 17.38 -12.72 7.72
C GLU A 283 17.36 -13.74 6.57
N ASP A 284 16.94 -14.98 6.85
CA ASP A 284 16.87 -16.04 5.83
C ASP A 284 15.88 -15.69 4.72
N ILE A 285 14.75 -15.05 5.08
CA ILE A 285 13.79 -14.61 4.07
C ILE A 285 14.35 -13.50 3.18
N TYR A 286 15.05 -12.53 3.77
CA TYR A 286 15.66 -11.45 2.98
C TYR A 286 16.71 -11.99 2.02
N ASN A 287 17.60 -12.87 2.51
CA ASN A 287 18.62 -13.53 1.70
C ASN A 287 18.00 -14.37 0.58
N PHE A 288 16.92 -15.09 0.85
CA PHE A 288 16.18 -15.83 -0.17
C PHE A 288 15.65 -14.91 -1.28
N VAL A 289 15.09 -13.75 -0.92
CA VAL A 289 14.59 -12.78 -1.90
C VAL A 289 15.74 -12.21 -2.73
N GLU A 290 16.84 -11.77 -2.11
CA GLU A 290 18.02 -11.29 -2.85
C GLU A 290 18.59 -12.37 -3.78
N ASP A 291 18.62 -13.64 -3.36
CA ASP A 291 19.00 -14.78 -4.20
C ASP A 291 18.06 -14.95 -5.41
N CYS A 292 16.75 -14.78 -5.22
CA CYS A 292 15.78 -14.86 -6.31
C CYS A 292 15.99 -13.72 -7.32
N ILE A 293 16.29 -12.52 -6.84
CA ILE A 293 16.61 -11.35 -7.67
C ILE A 293 17.91 -11.61 -8.45
N ALA A 294 18.96 -12.10 -7.79
CA ALA A 294 20.26 -12.37 -8.39
C ALA A 294 20.22 -13.51 -9.42
N ARG A 295 19.48 -14.60 -9.17
CA ARG A 295 19.37 -15.73 -10.12
C ARG A 295 18.62 -15.35 -11.39
N LYS A 296 17.62 -14.47 -11.30
CA LYS A 296 16.97 -13.90 -12.48
C LYS A 296 17.90 -12.97 -13.28
N TYR A 297 18.88 -12.33 -12.62
CA TYR A 297 19.96 -11.59 -13.28
C TYR A 297 20.86 -12.49 -14.13
N VAL A 298 21.21 -13.68 -13.63
CA VAL A 298 22.12 -14.61 -14.33
C VAL A 298 21.50 -15.12 -15.63
N ASN A 299 20.21 -15.48 -15.64
CA ASN A 299 19.57 -16.01 -16.84
C ASN A 299 19.42 -14.99 -17.98
N LEU A 300 19.37 -13.68 -17.68
CA LEU A 300 19.26 -12.61 -18.67
C LEU A 300 20.61 -12.20 -19.28
N GLN A 301 21.72 -12.32 -18.53
CA GLN A 301 23.05 -11.97 -19.06
C GLN A 301 23.69 -13.09 -19.90
N THR A 302 23.27 -14.34 -19.73
CA THR A 302 23.74 -15.46 -20.57
C THR A 302 23.02 -15.61 -21.91
N GLN A 303 22.09 -14.71 -22.25
CA GLN A 303 21.36 -14.73 -23.53
C GLN A 303 21.58 -13.48 -24.41
N ALA A 304 22.60 -12.67 -24.13
CA ALA A 304 23.02 -11.56 -25.00
C ALA A 304 24.22 -11.94 -25.88
#